data_AF-A0A7S3XA50-F1
#
_entry.id   AF-A0A7S3XA50-F1
#
_cell.length_a   1.000
_cell.length_b   1.000
_cell.length_c   1.000
_cell.angle_alpha   90.00
_cell.angle_beta   90.00
_cell.angle_gamma   90.00
#
_symmetry.space_group_name_H-M   'P 1'
#
loop_
_entity.id
_entity.type
_entity.pdbx_description
1 polymer ?
#
loop_
_entity_poly.entity_id
_entity_poly.type
_entity_poly.pdbx_seq_one_letter_code
_entity_poly.pdbx_strand_id
1 'polypeptide(L)'
;GDLDCIFTDDNAEELVLRIRLLKEVSEMGQDGLAFDPTDEKEDRDFKFLRSIEANILKEMTLAGIMGIKKVFMREETISAYNEAKGKFERRKEWVLDTDGVNMEEVMLIPEVDFPRLQSNDIVEILNVMGI
;
A
#
# COMPACT_ATOMS: atom_id res chain seq x y z
N GLY A 1 1.00 9.36 -23.10
CA GLY A 1 1.78 9.59 -21.86
C GLY A 1 1.30 10.91 -21.32
N ASP A 2 0.14 10.88 -20.66
CA ASP A 2 -0.83 11.99 -20.77
C ASP A 2 -1.16 12.65 -19.42
N LEU A 3 -0.29 12.47 -18.41
CA LEU A 3 -0.48 12.98 -17.05
C LEU A 3 0.75 13.75 -16.59
N ASP A 4 0.51 14.95 -16.07
CA ASP A 4 1.48 15.80 -15.39
C ASP A 4 1.13 15.87 -13.90
N CYS A 5 2.12 15.60 -13.04
CA CYS A 5 1.95 15.52 -11.60
C CYS A 5 2.91 16.48 -10.90
N ILE A 6 2.36 17.39 -10.10
CA ILE A 6 3.12 18.38 -9.32
C ILE A 6 2.80 18.15 -7.86
N PHE A 7 3.82 17.98 -7.02
CA PHE A 7 3.66 17.77 -5.58
C PHE A 7 4.45 18.81 -4.79
N THR A 8 3.97 19.10 -3.59
CA THR A 8 4.65 19.95 -2.62
C THR A 8 5.80 19.21 -1.96
N ASP A 9 6.77 19.97 -1.43
CA ASP A 9 7.84 19.43 -0.58
C ASP A 9 7.25 18.84 0.72
N ASP A 10 7.92 17.83 1.28
CA ASP A 10 7.54 17.15 2.52
C ASP A 10 7.52 18.09 3.75
N ASN A 11 8.23 19.22 3.67
CA ASN A 11 8.27 20.23 4.73
C ASN A 11 7.17 21.31 4.61
N ALA A 12 6.29 21.24 3.60
CA ALA A 12 5.20 22.19 3.45
C ALA A 12 4.14 22.04 4.55
N GLU A 13 3.49 23.14 4.94
CA GLU A 13 2.40 23.12 5.93
C GLU A 13 1.20 22.28 5.45
N GLU A 14 0.95 22.29 4.15
CA GLU A 14 -0.05 21.44 3.49
C GLU A 14 0.59 20.62 2.38
N LEU A 15 0.36 19.30 2.41
CA LEU A 15 0.80 18.38 1.37
C LEU A 15 -0.24 18.36 0.25
N VAL A 16 0.11 18.94 -0.90
CA VAL A 16 -0.78 19.05 -2.06
C VAL A 16 -0.17 18.32 -3.26
N LEU A 17 -0.88 17.32 -3.77
CA LEU A 17 -0.62 16.67 -5.07
C LEU A 17 -1.62 17.19 -6.10
N ARG A 18 -1.10 17.78 -7.19
CA ARG A 18 -1.90 18.26 -8.31
C ARG A 18 -1.63 17.41 -9.54
N ILE A 19 -2.68 16.84 -10.09
CA ILE A 19 -2.65 16.01 -11.31
C ILE A 19 -3.33 16.79 -12.44
N ARG A 20 -2.72 16.77 -13.62
CA ARG A 20 -3.19 17.46 -14.83
C ARG A 20 -3.14 16.52 -16.03
N LEU A 21 -4.08 16.68 -16.96
CA LEU A 21 -4.01 16.04 -18.26
C LEU A 21 -3.16 16.89 -19.20
N LEU A 22 -2.23 16.26 -19.90
CA LEU A 22 -1.45 16.90 -20.95
C LEU A 22 -2.31 16.98 -22.22
N LYS A 23 -2.73 18.19 -22.60
CA LYS A 23 -3.40 18.44 -23.88
C LYS A 23 -2.38 18.52 -25.01
N GLU A 24 -2.73 18.02 -26.18
CA GLU A 24 -1.86 18.12 -27.36
C GLU A 24 -1.71 19.58 -27.80
N VAL A 25 -0.56 19.93 -28.40
CA VAL A 25 -0.20 21.31 -28.80
C VAL A 25 -1.20 21.93 -29.79
N SER A 26 -1.94 21.09 -30.52
CA SER A 26 -3.04 21.46 -31.42
C SER A 26 -4.26 22.06 -30.70
N GLU A 27 -4.38 21.88 -29.38
CA GLU A 27 -5.55 22.26 -28.57
C GLU A 27 -5.29 23.47 -27.66
N MET A 28 -4.05 23.98 -27.58
CA MET A 28 -3.66 25.15 -26.76
C MET A 28 -4.28 26.48 -27.22
N GLY A 29 -4.95 26.53 -28.37
CA GLY A 29 -5.62 27.73 -28.91
C GLY A 29 -7.02 28.01 -28.35
N GLN A 30 -7.55 27.15 -27.47
CA GLN A 30 -8.89 27.28 -26.86
C GLN A 30 -8.85 27.69 -25.38
N ASP A 31 -7.68 28.06 -24.83
CA ASP A 31 -7.53 28.54 -23.46
C ASP A 31 -8.33 29.84 -23.24
N GLY A 32 -9.50 29.72 -22.60
CA GLY A 32 -10.36 30.86 -22.25
C GLY A 32 -11.86 30.65 -22.45
N LEU A 33 -12.29 29.53 -23.05
CA LEU A 33 -13.72 29.17 -23.10
C LEU A 33 -14.18 28.65 -21.73
N ALA A 34 -15.36 29.09 -21.30
CA ALA A 34 -15.99 28.60 -20.08
C ALA A 34 -16.38 27.12 -20.26
N PHE A 35 -16.19 26.32 -19.21
CA PHE A 35 -16.56 24.89 -19.18
C PHE A 35 -17.97 24.67 -19.73
N ASP A 36 -18.07 23.92 -20.83
CA ASP A 36 -19.35 23.56 -21.45
C ASP A 36 -19.58 22.05 -21.28
N PRO A 37 -20.44 21.63 -20.35
CA PRO A 37 -20.73 20.21 -20.13
C PRO A 37 -21.43 19.53 -21.32
N THR A 38 -21.72 20.24 -22.42
CA THR A 38 -22.23 19.67 -23.67
C THR A 38 -21.13 19.35 -24.69
N ASP A 39 -19.88 19.78 -24.47
CA ASP A 39 -18.75 19.38 -25.29
C ASP A 39 -18.37 17.92 -25.00
N GLU A 40 -18.57 17.04 -25.99
CA GLU A 40 -18.27 15.62 -25.89
C GLU A 40 -16.80 15.32 -25.52
N LYS A 41 -15.88 16.24 -25.80
CA LYS A 41 -14.47 16.11 -25.40
C LYS A 41 -14.28 16.46 -23.92
N GLU A 42 -14.81 17.58 -23.46
CA GLU A 42 -14.67 18.00 -22.06
C GLU A 42 -15.36 17.02 -21.09
N ASP A 43 -16.51 16.45 -21.50
CA ASP A 43 -17.19 15.39 -20.74
C ASP A 43 -16.35 14.09 -20.67
N ARG A 44 -15.60 13.75 -21.74
CA ARG A 44 -14.67 12.61 -21.72
C ARG A 44 -13.50 12.84 -20.78
N ASP A 45 -12.90 14.02 -20.81
CA ASP A 45 -11.77 14.37 -19.92
C ASP A 45 -12.20 14.38 -18.46
N PHE A 46 -13.38 14.94 -18.15
CA PHE A 46 -13.94 14.91 -16.80
C PHE A 46 -14.20 13.48 -16.32
N LYS A 47 -14.82 12.63 -17.16
CA LYS A 47 -15.03 11.21 -16.84
C LYS A 47 -13.71 10.48 -16.62
N PHE A 48 -12.69 10.78 -17.42
CA PHE A 48 -11.36 10.20 -17.27
C PHE A 48 -10.70 10.59 -15.95
N LEU A 49 -10.74 11.88 -15.57
CA LEU A 49 -10.24 12.33 -14.27
C LEU A 49 -10.97 11.67 -13.11
N ARG A 50 -12.29 11.49 -13.20
CA ARG A 50 -13.09 10.75 -12.21
C ARG A 50 -12.71 9.27 -12.11
N SER A 51 -12.41 8.64 -13.24
CA SER A 51 -11.90 7.26 -13.24
C SER A 51 -10.52 7.16 -12.59
N ILE A 52 -9.62 8.12 -12.86
CA ILE A 52 -8.30 8.18 -12.21
C ILE A 52 -8.45 8.39 -10.70
N GLU A 53 -9.29 9.33 -10.27
CA GLU A 53 -9.55 9.59 -8.85
C GLU A 53 -9.99 8.30 -8.14
N ALA A 54 -10.97 7.59 -8.70
CA ALA A 54 -11.45 6.33 -8.13
C ALA A 54 -10.37 5.25 -8.10
N ASN A 55 -9.57 5.13 -9.15
CA ASN A 55 -8.52 4.11 -9.26
C ASN A 55 -7.35 4.39 -8.31
N ILE A 56 -6.87 5.64 -8.21
CA ILE A 56 -5.80 6.01 -7.29
C ILE A 56 -6.22 5.74 -5.84
N LEU A 57 -7.45 6.09 -5.47
CA LEU A 57 -7.94 5.89 -4.10
C LEU A 57 -8.15 4.42 -3.73
N LYS A 58 -8.39 3.54 -4.71
CA LYS A 58 -8.80 2.15 -4.46
C LYS A 58 -7.69 1.12 -4.73
N GLU A 59 -6.92 1.30 -5.80
CA GLU A 59 -6.04 0.25 -6.35
C GLU A 59 -4.56 0.64 -6.27
N MET A 60 -4.22 1.90 -6.02
CA MET A 60 -2.83 2.33 -5.94
C MET A 60 -2.24 2.08 -4.55
N THR A 61 -1.58 0.93 -4.39
CA THR A 61 -0.80 0.62 -3.19
C THR A 61 0.57 1.32 -3.25
N LEU A 62 0.84 2.25 -2.34
CA LEU A 62 2.15 2.91 -2.24
C LEU A 62 3.22 2.00 -1.61
N ALA A 63 2.85 1.32 -0.52
CA ALA A 63 3.67 0.33 0.16
C ALA A 63 2.76 -0.56 1.01
N GLY A 64 3.10 -1.85 1.11
CA GLY A 64 2.37 -2.83 1.90
C GLY A 64 2.08 -4.11 1.13
N ILE A 65 1.64 -5.12 1.88
CA ILE A 65 1.22 -6.42 1.35
C ILE A 65 -0.28 -6.39 1.15
N MET A 66 -0.75 -6.84 -0.02
CA MET A 66 -2.18 -6.91 -0.28
C MET A 66 -2.85 -7.91 0.68
N GLY A 67 -4.03 -7.58 1.18
CA GLY A 67 -4.76 -8.42 2.13
C GLY A 67 -4.39 -8.17 3.61
N ILE A 68 -3.28 -7.48 3.91
CA ILE A 68 -2.95 -7.03 5.26
C ILE A 68 -3.44 -5.58 5.44
N LYS A 69 -4.43 -5.40 6.30
CA LYS A 69 -5.09 -4.10 6.53
C LYS A 69 -4.36 -3.26 7.58
N LYS A 70 -3.85 -3.92 8.62
CA LYS A 70 -3.20 -3.23 9.74
C LYS A 70 -2.19 -4.16 10.41
N VAL A 71 -1.13 -3.56 10.96
CA VAL A 71 -0.12 -4.27 11.75
C VAL A 71 -0.04 -3.62 13.12
N PHE A 72 0.00 -4.46 14.15
CA PHE A 72 0.14 -4.07 15.54
C PHE A 72 1.41 -4.66 16.10
N MET A 73 2.13 -3.90 16.91
CA MET A 73 3.33 -4.36 17.58
C MET A 73 3.00 -4.66 19.05
N ARG A 74 3.39 -5.84 19.53
CA ARG A 74 3.28 -6.22 20.93
C ARG A 74 4.59 -6.79 21.46
N GLU A 75 4.83 -6.60 22.76
CA GLU A 75 5.95 -7.22 23.44
C GLU A 75 5.53 -8.60 23.96
N GLU A 76 6.27 -9.64 23.57
CA GLU A 76 6.07 -11.00 24.03
C GLU A 76 7.27 -11.48 24.85
N THR A 77 7.01 -12.11 26.00
CA THR A 77 8.08 -12.69 26.81
C THR A 77 8.20 -14.18 26.51
N ILE A 78 9.19 -14.55 25.72
CA ILE A 78 9.48 -15.94 25.38
C ILE A 78 10.60 -16.53 26.26
N SER A 79 10.55 -17.84 26.46
CA SER A 79 11.63 -18.59 27.12
C SER A 79 12.52 -19.21 26.05
N ALA A 80 13.73 -18.70 25.90
CA ALA A 80 14.69 -19.18 24.91
C ALA A 80 15.87 -19.86 25.60
N TYR A 81 16.40 -20.93 24.99
CA TYR A 81 17.60 -21.59 25.48
C TYR A 81 18.82 -20.71 25.19
N ASN A 82 19.64 -20.46 26.21
CA ASN A 82 20.90 -19.73 26.08
C ASN A 82 22.06 -20.75 26.06
N GLU A 83 22.59 -21.05 24.87
CA GLU A 83 23.68 -22.00 24.69
C GLU A 83 24.94 -21.62 25.47
N ALA A 84 25.26 -20.32 25.58
CA ALA A 84 26.45 -19.85 26.29
C ALA A 84 26.37 -20.08 27.81
N LYS A 85 25.16 -20.09 28.38
CA LYS A 85 24.93 -20.28 29.83
C LYS A 85 24.36 -21.66 30.19
N GLY A 86 24.02 -22.48 29.18
CA GLY A 86 23.44 -23.80 29.36
C GLY A 86 22.06 -23.82 30.04
N LYS A 87 21.30 -22.71 30.00
CA LYS A 87 20.02 -22.58 30.71
C LYS A 87 18.97 -21.83 29.89
N PHE A 88 17.70 -22.03 30.21
CA PHE A 88 16.61 -21.22 29.66
C PHE A 88 16.57 -19.84 30.33
N GLU A 89 16.48 -18.80 29.51
CA GLU A 89 16.31 -17.42 29.97
C GLU A 89 15.06 -16.82 29.32
N ARG A 90 14.32 -16.03 30.10
CA ARG A 90 13.17 -15.28 29.56
C ARG A 90 13.69 -14.02 28.89
N ARG A 91 13.32 -13.82 27.64
CA ARG A 91 13.63 -12.61 26.87
C ARG A 91 12.34 -11.99 26.35
N LYS A 92 12.35 -10.66 26.26
CA LYS A 92 11.28 -9.90 25.62
C LYS A 92 11.63 -9.75 24.14
N GLU A 93 10.69 -10.05 23.26
CA GLU A 93 10.80 -9.82 21.84
C GLU A 93 9.58 -9.06 21.32
N TRP A 94 9.79 -8.27 20.26
CA TRP A 94 8.72 -7.56 19.58
C TRP A 94 8.12 -8.48 18.53
N VAL A 95 6.81 -8.69 18.62
CA VAL A 95 6.03 -9.49 17.68
C VAL A 95 5.07 -8.56 16.93
N LEU A 96 4.89 -8.84 15.65
CA LEU A 96 3.95 -8.13 14.78
C LEU A 96 2.72 -9.00 14.59
N ASP A 97 1.56 -8.52 15.03
CA ASP A 97 0.26 -9.13 14.74
C ASP A 97 -0.39 -8.38 13.57
N THR A 98 -0.99 -9.11 12.64
CA THR A 98 -1.64 -8.53 11.45
C THR A 98 -3.16 -8.68 11.51
N ASP A 99 -3.87 -7.66 11.05
CA ASP A 99 -5.30 -7.75 10.71
C ASP A 99 -5.40 -7.99 9.20
N GLY A 100 -5.77 -9.21 8.82
CA GLY A 100 -5.72 -9.71 7.45
C GLY A 100 -4.75 -10.88 7.30
N VAL A 101 -4.82 -11.53 6.14
CA VAL A 101 -4.11 -12.78 5.84
C VAL A 101 -3.48 -12.68 4.45
N ASN A 102 -2.15 -12.87 4.39
CA ASN A 102 -1.37 -13.08 3.17
C ASN A 102 0.03 -13.61 3.56
N MET A 103 0.05 -14.85 4.05
CA MET A 103 1.21 -15.57 4.56
C MET A 103 2.27 -15.79 3.47
N GLU A 104 1.84 -16.00 2.21
CA GLU A 104 2.75 -16.20 1.08
C GLU A 104 3.66 -14.98 0.86
N GLU A 105 3.10 -13.77 0.76
CA GLU A 105 3.90 -12.56 0.58
C GLU A 105 4.71 -12.20 1.84
N VAL A 106 4.15 -12.42 3.03
CA VAL A 106 4.85 -12.12 4.30
C VAL A 106 6.11 -12.96 4.46
N MET A 107 6.08 -14.22 4.06
CA MET A 107 7.25 -15.11 4.12
C MET A 107 8.41 -14.67 3.23
N LEU A 108 8.15 -13.90 2.18
CA LEU A 108 9.17 -13.43 1.25
C LEU A 108 9.97 -12.23 1.79
N ILE A 109 9.53 -11.62 2.90
CA ILE A 109 10.23 -10.49 3.52
C ILE A 109 11.50 -11.01 4.24
N PRO A 110 12.71 -10.55 3.86
CA PRO A 110 13.97 -11.03 4.46
C PRO A 110 14.08 -10.82 5.97
N GLU A 111 13.47 -9.77 6.49
CA GLU A 111 13.48 -9.42 7.91
C GLU A 111 12.49 -10.24 8.74
N VAL A 112 11.60 -10.99 8.10
CA VAL A 112 10.60 -11.83 8.77
C VAL A 112 11.19 -13.22 9.06
N ASP A 113 11.04 -13.65 10.31
CA ASP A 113 11.39 -15.00 10.76
C ASP A 113 10.27 -15.99 10.37
N PHE A 114 10.30 -16.44 9.11
CA PHE A 114 9.26 -17.31 8.54
C PHE A 114 9.04 -18.64 9.29
N PRO A 115 10.06 -19.32 9.88
CA PRO A 115 9.82 -20.55 10.66
C PRO A 115 8.93 -20.35 11.90
N ARG A 116 8.85 -19.12 12.43
CA ARG A 116 8.03 -18.76 13.60
C ARG A 116 6.75 -18.02 13.23
N LEU A 117 6.47 -17.83 11.94
CA LEU A 117 5.24 -17.21 11.45
C LEU A 117 4.03 -18.12 11.72
N GLN A 118 2.94 -17.52 12.18
CA GLN A 118 1.68 -18.21 12.46
C GLN A 118 0.53 -17.45 11.81
N SER A 119 -0.42 -18.18 11.24
CA SER A 119 -1.69 -17.63 10.74
C SER A 119 -2.86 -18.29 11.48
N ASN A 120 -3.98 -17.58 11.56
CA ASN A 120 -5.24 -18.11 12.08
C ASN A 120 -6.16 -18.64 10.97
N ASP A 121 -5.79 -18.48 9.69
CA ASP A 121 -6.54 -19.01 8.55
C ASP A 121 -5.99 -20.39 8.13
N ILE A 122 -6.80 -21.41 8.39
CA ILE A 122 -6.46 -22.81 8.09
C ILE A 122 -6.35 -23.05 6.58
N VAL A 123 -7.16 -22.35 5.78
CA VAL A 123 -7.16 -22.52 4.31
C VAL A 123 -5.87 -21.96 3.72
N GLU A 124 -5.44 -20.81 4.22
CA GLU A 124 -4.15 -20.21 3.84
C GLU A 124 -2.97 -21.11 4.19
N ILE A 125 -2.93 -21.63 5.42
CA ILE A 125 -1.87 -22.55 5.86
C ILE A 125 -1.81 -23.79 4.97
N LEU A 126 -2.98 -24.37 4.64
CA LEU A 126 -3.06 -25.54 3.78
C LEU A 126 -2.53 -25.25 2.37
N ASN A 127 -2.84 -24.07 1.81
CA ASN A 127 -2.43 -23.69 0.47
C ASN A 127 -0.92 -23.38 0.39
N VAL A 128 -0.35 -22.74 1.42
CA VAL A 128 1.05 -22.29 1.43
C VAL A 128 2.00 -23.39 1.93
N MET A 129 1.64 -24.09 3.01
CA MET A 129 2.51 -25.06 3.69
C MET A 129 2.18 -26.52 3.38
N GLY A 130 0.99 -26.82 2.85
CA GLY A 130 0.54 -28.17 2.53
C GLY A 130 0.04 -28.98 3.74
N ILE A 131 -0.11 -30.30 3.53
CA ILE A 131 -0.40 -31.33 4.56
C ILE A 131 0.87 -32.13 4.82
#